data_AF-A0A6A6G080-F1
#
_entry.id   AF-A0A6A6G080-F1
#
_cell.length_a   1.000
_cell.length_b   1.000
_cell.length_c   1.000
_cell.angle_alpha   90.00
_cell.angle_beta   90.00
_cell.angle_gamma   90.00
#
_symmetry.space_group_name_H-M   'P 1'
#
loop_
_entity.id
_entity.type
_entity.pdbx_description
1 polymer ?
#
loop_
_entity_poly.entity_id
_entity_poly.type
_entity_poly.pdbx_seq_one_letter_code
_entity_poly.pdbx_strand_id
1 'polypeptide(L)'
;MRRSFRSISIMPHCWQYQVYNPRIRVESLLVSPISKASAQQRAGRAGRTKPGKAFRLYTEAAFKKELIEQSYPEILRSNLASTVLELKKLGVDDLVHFDLMDPPAPETLMRALEELNYLACLDDEGELTHLGRLASDFPLDPALAVMLISSPEFYCSNEMLSLTALLSVPQIFVRPANARKRADEMKDLFAHPDGDHLTMLNVYHAFKSPSAQENPKQWCHDHFLSYRALQQADNVRLQLKRIMERNEIELMSTPFEDKKYYENIRRALVSGFFMQVAKRESSGKTYVTVKDEQSVLLHPSTVLGTDAEWVLYNEFVLTSKNYIRTVTAVKPDWLLDISPNYYDLAEFKRGSDIRNALQRTADKLKRREALAAQRN
;
A
#
# COMPACT_ATOMS: atom_id res chain seq x y z
N MET A 1 -44.60 -0.17 33.58
CA MET A 1 -43.18 0.24 33.68
C MET A 1 -42.60 0.46 32.28
N ARG A 2 -42.60 1.69 31.77
CA ARG A 2 -41.87 2.03 30.53
C ARG A 2 -40.38 1.97 30.85
N ARG A 3 -39.67 0.94 30.38
CA ARG A 3 -38.20 0.94 30.40
C ARG A 3 -37.74 2.11 29.54
N SER A 4 -37.38 3.22 30.19
CA SER A 4 -36.71 4.35 29.55
C SER A 4 -35.43 3.80 28.93
N PHE A 5 -35.41 3.62 27.61
CA PHE A 5 -34.18 3.40 26.86
C PHE A 5 -33.27 4.61 27.13
N ARG A 6 -32.31 4.43 28.03
CA ARG A 6 -31.29 5.44 28.29
C ARG A 6 -30.34 5.43 27.10
N SER A 7 -30.05 6.60 26.56
CA SER A 7 -28.98 6.79 25.60
C SER A 7 -27.65 6.43 26.28
N ILE A 8 -27.04 5.31 25.88
CA ILE A 8 -25.81 4.79 26.46
C ILE A 8 -24.70 4.88 25.41
N SER A 9 -23.56 5.46 25.79
CA SER A 9 -22.33 5.39 25.00
C SER A 9 -21.27 4.61 25.79
N ILE A 10 -20.73 3.55 25.19
CA ILE A 10 -19.62 2.75 25.75
C ILE A 10 -18.35 3.19 25.02
N MET A 11 -17.31 3.54 25.78
CA MET A 11 -16.06 4.04 25.23
C MET A 11 -14.89 3.13 25.57
N PRO A 12 -14.37 2.38 24.60
CA PRO A 12 -13.04 1.78 24.72
C PRO A 12 -11.98 2.88 24.76
N HIS A 13 -10.86 2.57 25.43
CA HIS A 13 -9.73 3.47 25.66
C HIS A 13 -8.91 3.76 24.38
N CYS A 14 -9.01 2.89 23.38
CA CYS A 14 -8.16 2.91 22.20
C CYS A 14 -8.90 3.26 20.90
N TRP A 15 -8.12 3.72 19.93
CA TRP A 15 -8.52 3.93 18.54
C TRP A 15 -7.35 3.59 17.62
N GLN A 16 -7.63 3.25 16.36
CA GLN A 16 -6.59 2.99 15.37
C GLN A 16 -6.23 4.31 14.66
N TYR A 17 -4.96 4.69 14.76
CA TYR A 17 -4.42 5.86 14.09
C TYR A 17 -3.41 5.41 13.02
N GLN A 18 -3.42 6.10 11.88
CA GLN A 18 -2.33 6.04 10.91
C GLN A 18 -1.12 6.76 11.51
N VAL A 19 0.03 6.10 11.43
CA VAL A 19 1.31 6.60 11.92
C VAL A 19 2.35 6.36 10.85
N TYR A 20 2.97 7.44 10.42
CA TYR A 20 4.11 7.44 9.51
C TYR A 20 5.41 7.66 10.28
N ASN A 21 6.41 6.81 10.03
CA ASN A 21 7.75 7.00 10.54
C ASN A 21 8.70 7.40 9.40
N PRO A 22 9.17 8.66 9.36
CA PRO A 22 9.95 9.20 8.24
C PRO A 22 11.36 8.58 8.14
N ARG A 23 11.89 8.02 9.23
CA ARG A 23 13.23 7.41 9.23
C ARG A 23 13.30 6.06 8.53
N ILE A 24 12.20 5.32 8.60
CA ILE A 24 12.08 3.98 8.00
C ILE A 24 11.11 3.97 6.81
N ARG A 25 10.54 5.12 6.44
CA ARG A 25 9.57 5.29 5.35
C ARG A 25 8.38 4.32 5.43
N VAL A 26 7.94 4.03 6.65
CA VAL A 26 6.85 3.10 6.91
C VAL A 26 5.64 3.83 7.44
N GLU A 27 4.51 3.58 6.79
CA GLU A 27 3.20 3.86 7.31
C GLU A 27 2.58 2.59 7.92
N SER A 28 2.00 2.72 9.11
CA SER A 28 1.35 1.61 9.80
C SER A 28 0.15 2.08 10.61
N LEU A 29 -0.84 1.20 10.77
CA LEU A 29 -1.99 1.41 11.63
C LEU A 29 -1.68 0.92 13.05
N LEU A 30 -1.55 1.87 13.98
CA LEU A 30 -1.29 1.57 15.39
C LEU A 30 -2.52 1.82 16.25
N VAL A 31 -2.78 0.89 17.17
CA VAL A 31 -3.81 1.06 18.20
C VAL A 31 -3.22 1.91 19.31
N SER A 32 -3.72 3.14 19.47
CA SER A 32 -3.25 4.08 20.49
C SER A 32 -4.41 4.63 21.33
N PRO A 33 -4.13 5.12 22.55
CA PRO A 33 -5.14 5.76 23.39
C PRO A 33 -5.76 7.00 22.72
N ILE A 34 -7.04 7.27 23.01
CA ILE A 34 -7.76 8.46 22.51
C ILE A 34 -7.42 9.72 23.29
N SER A 35 -7.62 10.91 22.71
CA SER A 35 -7.52 12.18 23.44
C SER A 35 -8.69 12.45 24.38
N LYS A 36 -8.50 13.32 25.37
CA LYS A 36 -9.56 13.85 26.25
C LYS A 36 -10.66 14.53 25.44
N ALA A 37 -10.29 15.33 24.44
CA ALA A 37 -11.24 15.95 23.51
C ALA A 37 -12.09 14.88 22.78
N SER A 38 -11.47 13.82 22.27
CA SER A 38 -12.20 12.70 21.64
C SER A 38 -13.16 12.00 22.61
N ALA A 39 -12.71 11.75 23.84
CA ALA A 39 -13.54 11.15 24.88
C ALA A 39 -14.74 12.04 25.26
N GLN A 40 -14.55 13.35 25.32
CA GLN A 40 -15.62 14.32 25.55
C GLN A 40 -16.61 14.36 24.38
N GLN A 41 -16.13 14.40 23.13
CA GLN A 41 -17.00 14.35 21.95
C GLN A 41 -17.85 13.08 21.92
N ARG A 42 -17.25 11.91 22.21
CA ARG A 42 -17.99 10.64 22.32
C ARG A 42 -19.04 10.70 23.42
N ALA A 43 -18.74 11.32 24.57
CA ALA A 43 -19.70 11.48 25.67
C ALA A 43 -20.87 12.39 25.27
N GLY A 44 -20.57 13.47 24.54
CA GLY A 44 -21.56 14.38 24.00
C GLY A 44 -22.58 13.71 23.06
N ARG A 45 -22.23 12.59 22.42
CA ARG A 45 -23.17 11.85 21.55
C ARG A 45 -24.37 11.29 22.31
N ALA A 46 -24.21 10.90 23.57
CA ALA A 46 -25.29 10.33 24.37
C ALA A 46 -26.32 11.39 24.84
N GLY A 47 -25.90 12.65 24.96
CA GLY A 47 -26.70 13.75 25.51
C GLY A 47 -27.41 14.64 24.48
N ARG A 48 -27.47 14.25 23.19
CA ARG A 48 -27.97 15.12 22.12
C ARG A 48 -29.46 15.46 22.19
N THR A 49 -30.30 14.49 22.53
CA THR A 49 -31.77 14.64 22.50
C THR A 49 -32.41 14.54 23.88
N LYS A 50 -31.77 13.81 24.79
CA LYS A 50 -32.20 13.58 26.18
C LYS A 50 -30.96 13.37 27.06
N PRO A 51 -31.06 13.51 28.39
CA PRO A 51 -29.98 13.15 29.30
C PRO A 51 -29.49 11.72 29.07
N GLY A 52 -28.23 11.57 28.67
CA GLY A 52 -27.57 10.29 28.40
C GLY A 52 -26.50 9.98 29.44
N LYS A 53 -26.00 8.73 29.43
CA LYS A 53 -24.86 8.31 30.25
C LYS A 53 -23.73 7.79 29.37
N ALA A 54 -22.51 8.16 29.69
CA ALA A 54 -21.30 7.69 29.04
C ALA A 54 -20.50 6.81 30.01
N PHE A 55 -20.25 5.56 29.63
CA PHE A 55 -19.41 4.63 30.39
C PHE A 55 -18.02 4.61 29.76
N ARG A 56 -17.03 5.11 30.52
CA ARG A 56 -15.61 5.11 30.14
C ARG A 56 -14.96 3.87 30.73
N LEU A 57 -14.35 3.03 29.90
CA LEU A 57 -13.71 1.77 30.32
C LEU A 57 -12.25 2.00 30.76
N TYR A 58 -12.01 3.04 31.55
CA TYR A 58 -10.70 3.41 32.11
C TYR A 58 -10.91 4.24 33.39
N THR A 59 -9.89 4.28 34.25
CA THR A 59 -9.98 5.00 35.53
C THR A 59 -10.00 6.51 35.33
N GLU A 60 -10.54 7.24 36.30
CA GLU A 60 -10.48 8.71 36.27
C GLU A 60 -9.04 9.23 36.34
N ALA A 61 -8.15 8.51 37.04
CA ALA A 61 -6.72 8.81 37.08
C ALA A 61 -6.09 8.73 35.68
N ALA A 62 -6.37 7.66 34.92
CA ALA A 62 -5.92 7.52 33.54
C ALA A 62 -6.46 8.64 32.64
N PHE A 63 -7.74 9.00 32.79
CA PHE A 63 -8.33 10.12 32.05
C PHE A 63 -7.60 11.45 32.30
N LYS A 64 -7.22 11.73 33.55
CA LYS A 64 -6.57 13.01 33.91
C LYS A 64 -5.09 13.04 33.57
N LYS A 65 -4.35 11.95 33.83
CA LYS A 65 -2.88 11.90 33.75
C LYS A 65 -2.32 11.24 32.49
N GLU A 66 -2.98 10.21 31.95
CA GLU A 66 -2.43 9.42 30.83
C GLU A 66 -2.92 9.93 29.47
N LEU A 67 -4.14 10.44 29.39
CA LEU A 67 -4.70 10.93 28.11
C LEU A 67 -4.23 12.34 27.77
N ILE A 68 -3.77 12.51 26.53
CA ILE A 68 -3.46 13.81 25.93
C ILE A 68 -4.73 14.65 25.76
N GLU A 69 -4.62 15.98 25.81
CA GLU A 69 -5.78 16.88 25.75
C GLU A 69 -6.45 16.86 24.38
N GLN A 70 -5.68 17.13 23.34
CA GLN A 70 -6.09 17.10 21.95
C GLN A 70 -5.32 16.02 21.19
N SER A 71 -5.92 15.50 20.12
CA SER A 71 -5.23 14.57 19.23
C SER A 71 -4.28 15.35 18.33
N TYR A 72 -3.08 14.82 18.10
CA TYR A 72 -2.16 15.42 17.14
C TYR A 72 -2.79 15.53 15.74
N PRO A 73 -2.59 16.67 15.04
CA PRO A 73 -3.02 16.84 13.66
C PRO A 73 -2.57 15.69 12.76
N GLU A 74 -3.38 15.40 11.74
CA GLU A 74 -3.12 14.31 10.81
C GLU A 74 -1.89 14.56 9.93
N ILE A 75 -1.67 15.82 9.52
CA ILE A 75 -0.50 16.24 8.73
C ILE A 75 0.84 15.91 9.42
N LEU A 76 0.87 15.82 10.75
CA LEU A 76 2.09 15.48 11.50
C LEU A 76 2.34 13.96 11.57
N ARG A 77 1.38 13.13 11.13
CA ARG A 77 1.39 11.67 11.37
C ARG A 77 1.11 10.82 10.13
N SER A 78 0.88 11.42 8.97
CA SER A 78 0.61 10.73 7.71
C SER A 78 1.75 10.95 6.71
N ASN A 79 1.87 10.08 5.69
CA ASN A 79 2.75 10.37 4.55
C ASN A 79 2.26 11.66 3.84
N LEU A 80 3.19 12.54 3.51
CA LEU A 80 2.91 13.82 2.87
C LEU A 80 3.04 13.79 1.35
N ALA A 81 3.44 12.67 0.74
CA ALA A 81 3.65 12.59 -0.71
C ALA A 81 2.41 13.04 -1.52
N SER A 82 1.21 12.56 -1.18
CA SER A 82 -0.03 12.99 -1.83
C SER A 82 -0.33 14.48 -1.60
N THR A 83 -0.21 14.95 -0.35
CA THR A 83 -0.43 16.35 0.02
C THR A 83 0.55 17.30 -0.69
N VAL A 84 1.83 16.93 -0.77
CA VAL A 84 2.87 17.71 -1.47
C VAL A 84 2.56 17.81 -2.96
N LEU A 85 2.13 16.70 -3.58
CA LEU A 85 1.75 16.68 -4.98
C LEU A 85 0.53 17.60 -5.25
N GLU A 86 -0.46 17.59 -4.37
CA GLU A 86 -1.62 18.50 -4.44
C GLU A 86 -1.22 19.97 -4.24
N LEU A 87 -0.35 20.27 -3.27
CA LEU A 87 0.16 21.64 -3.04
C LEU A 87 0.95 22.17 -4.24
N LYS A 88 1.81 21.35 -4.85
CA LYS A 88 2.52 21.70 -6.09
C LYS A 88 1.56 21.91 -7.25
N LYS A 89 0.50 21.11 -7.37
CA LYS A 89 -0.56 21.32 -8.38
C LYS A 89 -1.29 22.66 -8.19
N LEU A 90 -1.44 23.12 -6.95
CA LEU A 90 -2.04 24.42 -6.62
C LEU A 90 -1.10 25.61 -6.91
N GLY A 91 0.17 25.37 -7.28
CA GLY A 91 1.16 26.41 -7.56
C GLY A 91 1.90 26.90 -6.32
N VAL A 92 2.02 26.06 -5.28
CA VAL A 92 2.85 26.37 -4.11
C VAL A 92 4.27 25.88 -4.36
N ASP A 93 5.17 26.81 -4.66
CA ASP A 93 6.56 26.47 -4.98
C ASP A 93 7.38 26.20 -3.70
N ASP A 94 7.24 27.09 -2.71
CA ASP A 94 7.94 27.02 -1.43
C ASP A 94 7.11 26.31 -0.35
N LEU A 95 7.34 25.00 -0.22
CA LEU A 95 6.68 24.16 0.77
C LEU A 95 7.24 24.33 2.19
N VAL A 96 8.45 24.89 2.33
CA VAL A 96 9.11 25.04 3.63
C VAL A 96 8.54 26.23 4.39
N HIS A 97 8.27 27.33 3.69
CA HIS A 97 7.70 28.55 4.28
C HIS A 97 6.17 28.65 4.09
N PHE A 98 5.51 27.58 3.68
CA PHE A 98 4.06 27.54 3.56
C PHE A 98 3.40 27.66 4.94
N ASP A 99 2.46 28.61 5.09
CA ASP A 99 1.84 28.98 6.37
C ASP A 99 0.81 27.93 6.84
N LEU A 100 1.32 26.80 7.34
CA LEU A 100 0.53 25.75 7.97
C LEU A 100 0.32 26.10 9.45
N MET A 101 -0.91 25.88 9.96
CA MET A 101 -1.23 26.05 11.38
C MET A 101 -0.29 25.23 12.29
N ASP A 102 -0.03 23.98 11.89
CA ASP A 102 0.92 23.08 12.53
C ASP A 102 1.83 22.48 11.43
N PRO A 103 3.02 23.03 11.18
CA PRO A 103 3.90 22.57 10.11
C PRO A 103 4.49 21.18 10.43
N PRO A 104 4.63 20.29 9.44
CA PRO A 104 5.27 18.99 9.63
C PRO A 104 6.76 19.15 9.91
N ALA A 105 7.37 18.10 10.46
CA ALA A 105 8.81 18.04 10.62
C ALA A 105 9.50 18.18 9.24
N PRO A 106 10.57 18.98 9.12
CA PRO A 106 11.30 19.13 7.85
C PRO A 106 11.75 17.79 7.26
N GLU A 107 12.12 16.83 8.12
CA GLU A 107 12.47 15.46 7.71
C GLU A 107 11.32 14.76 6.96
N THR A 108 10.07 14.87 7.45
CA THR A 108 8.90 14.26 6.78
C THR A 108 8.64 14.91 5.42
N LEU A 109 8.78 16.23 5.32
CA LEU A 109 8.62 16.95 4.06
C LEU A 109 9.71 16.57 3.05
N MET A 110 10.98 16.51 3.49
CA MET A 110 12.09 16.07 2.65
C MET A 110 11.90 14.64 2.15
N ARG A 111 11.37 13.73 2.99
CA ARG A 111 11.06 12.35 2.56
C ARG A 111 9.96 12.29 1.50
N ALA A 112 8.91 13.08 1.64
CA ALA A 112 7.86 13.16 0.63
C ALA A 112 8.40 13.71 -0.70
N LEU A 113 9.26 14.73 -0.66
CA LEU A 113 9.92 15.28 -1.85
C LEU A 113 10.87 14.26 -2.50
N GLU A 114 11.68 13.56 -1.70
CA GLU A 114 12.56 12.49 -2.16
C GLU A 114 11.76 11.34 -2.82
N GLU A 115 10.66 10.92 -2.20
CA GLU A 115 9.76 9.89 -2.73
C GLU A 115 9.16 10.29 -4.07
N LEU A 116 8.65 11.52 -4.17
CA LEU A 116 8.09 12.06 -5.42
C LEU A 116 9.14 12.27 -6.50
N ASN A 117 10.38 12.64 -6.15
CA ASN A 117 11.48 12.73 -7.11
C ASN A 117 11.85 11.35 -7.65
N TYR A 118 11.94 10.34 -6.78
CA TYR A 118 12.19 8.96 -7.22
C TYR A 118 11.08 8.40 -8.11
N LEU A 119 9.84 8.80 -7.87
CA LEU A 119 8.68 8.48 -8.72
C LEU A 119 8.62 9.31 -10.01
N ALA A 120 9.58 10.21 -10.25
CA ALA A 120 9.62 11.17 -11.35
C ALA A 120 8.38 12.08 -11.43
N CYS A 121 7.67 12.26 -10.31
CA CYS A 121 6.57 13.22 -10.18
C CYS A 121 7.07 14.66 -10.02
N LEU A 122 8.26 14.82 -9.44
CA LEU A 122 9.00 16.08 -9.36
C LEU A 122 10.32 15.92 -10.11
N ASP A 123 10.86 17.02 -10.61
CA ASP A 123 12.24 17.08 -11.12
C ASP A 123 13.25 17.37 -10.00
N ASP A 124 14.54 17.39 -10.34
CA ASP A 124 15.64 17.63 -9.39
C ASP A 124 15.61 19.06 -8.83
N GLU A 125 14.97 20.00 -9.53
CA GLU A 125 14.69 21.37 -9.08
C GLU A 125 13.48 21.46 -8.14
N GLY A 126 12.67 20.39 -8.04
CA GLY A 126 11.48 20.32 -7.19
C GLY A 126 10.20 20.86 -7.83
N GLU A 127 10.18 21.02 -9.15
CA GLU A 127 9.04 21.43 -9.96
C GLU A 127 8.20 20.25 -10.42
N LEU A 128 6.92 20.52 -10.71
CA LEU A 128 5.94 19.49 -11.07
C LEU A 128 6.15 19.00 -12.51
N THR A 129 6.50 17.72 -12.68
CA THR A 129 6.67 17.11 -14.00
C THR A 129 5.32 16.84 -14.68
N HIS A 130 5.36 16.49 -15.98
CA HIS A 130 4.15 16.04 -16.68
C HIS A 130 3.55 14.77 -16.03
N LEU A 131 4.40 13.83 -15.61
CA LEU A 131 3.99 12.61 -14.91
C LEU A 131 3.35 12.95 -13.56
N GLY A 132 3.95 13.86 -12.78
CA GLY A 132 3.39 14.29 -11.50
C GLY A 132 2.05 14.99 -11.66
N ARG A 133 1.90 15.83 -12.69
CA ARG A 133 0.62 16.47 -13.01
C ARG A 133 -0.44 15.44 -13.34
N LEU A 134 -0.10 14.42 -14.13
CA LEU A 134 -1.02 13.34 -14.45
C LEU A 134 -1.37 12.49 -13.21
N ALA A 135 -0.38 12.14 -12.37
CA ALA A 135 -0.58 11.41 -11.13
C ALA A 135 -1.51 12.14 -10.16
N SER A 136 -1.41 13.47 -10.09
CA SER A 136 -2.25 14.32 -9.23
C SER A 136 -3.73 14.36 -9.60
N ASP A 137 -4.12 13.87 -10.79
CA ASP A 137 -5.53 13.74 -11.17
C ASP A 137 -6.20 12.50 -10.58
N PHE A 138 -5.39 11.53 -10.14
CA PHE A 138 -5.89 10.29 -9.56
C PHE A 138 -6.07 10.46 -8.04
N PRO A 139 -7.20 10.04 -7.46
CA PRO A 139 -7.42 10.06 -6.02
C PRO A 139 -6.73 8.85 -5.36
N LEU A 140 -5.42 8.71 -5.59
CA LEU A 140 -4.61 7.57 -5.19
C LEU A 140 -3.30 8.05 -4.55
N ASP A 141 -2.64 7.14 -3.86
CA ASP A 141 -1.24 7.36 -3.47
C ASP A 141 -0.37 7.55 -4.74
N PRO A 142 0.62 8.47 -4.74
CA PRO A 142 1.46 8.73 -5.90
C PRO A 142 2.12 7.48 -6.49
N ALA A 143 2.54 6.52 -5.65
CA ALA A 143 3.16 5.29 -6.13
C ALA A 143 2.17 4.43 -6.94
N LEU A 144 0.92 4.33 -6.47
CA LEU A 144 -0.16 3.63 -7.17
C LEU A 144 -0.56 4.35 -8.47
N ALA A 145 -0.57 5.69 -8.46
CA ALA A 145 -0.88 6.48 -9.64
C ALA A 145 0.19 6.29 -10.73
N VAL A 146 1.48 6.39 -10.38
CA VAL A 146 2.60 6.16 -11.31
C VAL A 146 2.57 4.73 -11.85
N MET A 147 2.33 3.74 -10.99
CA MET A 147 2.15 2.35 -11.40
C MET A 147 1.06 2.18 -12.47
N LEU A 148 -0.08 2.85 -12.28
CA LEU A 148 -1.20 2.79 -13.23
C LEU A 148 -0.88 3.51 -14.54
N ILE A 149 -0.20 4.67 -14.47
CA ILE A 149 0.19 5.46 -15.64
C ILE A 149 1.23 4.72 -16.49
N SER A 150 2.24 4.10 -15.88
CA SER A 150 3.28 3.33 -16.60
C SER A 150 2.82 1.94 -17.05
N SER A 151 1.67 1.46 -16.59
CA SER A 151 1.18 0.11 -16.91
C SER A 151 1.01 -0.23 -18.41
N PRO A 152 0.72 0.72 -19.34
CA PRO A 152 0.68 0.43 -20.77
C PRO A 152 2.03 0.00 -21.34
N GLU A 153 3.16 0.51 -20.82
CA GLU A 153 4.51 0.12 -21.25
C GLU A 153 4.79 -1.37 -21.01
N PHE A 154 4.07 -1.98 -20.07
CA PHE A 154 4.14 -3.39 -19.72
C PHE A 154 3.01 -4.22 -20.35
N TYR A 155 2.15 -3.65 -21.18
CA TYR A 155 1.06 -4.37 -21.86
C TYR A 155 0.01 -4.99 -20.90
N CYS A 156 -0.21 -4.44 -19.71
CA CYS A 156 -1.09 -5.01 -18.68
C CYS A 156 -1.96 -3.97 -17.92
N SER A 157 -2.31 -2.86 -18.57
CA SER A 157 -3.00 -1.76 -17.90
C SER A 157 -4.40 -2.10 -17.39
N ASN A 158 -5.13 -3.05 -18.01
CA ASN A 158 -6.42 -3.52 -17.49
C ASN A 158 -6.30 -4.29 -16.16
N GLU A 159 -5.27 -5.12 -16.03
CA GLU A 159 -4.95 -5.86 -14.81
C GLU A 159 -4.48 -4.91 -13.72
N MET A 160 -3.59 -3.97 -14.06
CA MET A 160 -3.08 -2.96 -13.13
C MET A 160 -4.19 -2.04 -12.61
N LEU A 161 -5.14 -1.66 -13.47
CA LEU A 161 -6.34 -0.92 -13.08
C LEU A 161 -7.17 -1.69 -12.02
N SER A 162 -7.31 -3.01 -12.20
CA SER A 162 -8.04 -3.86 -11.26
C SER A 162 -7.29 -4.03 -9.93
N LEU A 163 -5.97 -4.25 -10.00
CA LEU A 163 -5.11 -4.35 -8.82
C LEU A 163 -5.10 -3.06 -8.01
N THR A 164 -4.91 -1.92 -8.66
CA THR A 164 -4.92 -0.60 -8.01
C THR A 164 -6.21 -0.39 -7.23
N ALA A 165 -7.35 -0.69 -7.84
CA ALA A 165 -8.64 -0.57 -7.18
C ALA A 165 -8.81 -1.52 -5.97
N LEU A 166 -8.23 -2.72 -6.03
CA LEU A 166 -8.26 -3.68 -4.92
C LEU A 166 -7.32 -3.28 -3.77
N LEU A 167 -6.20 -2.62 -4.07
CA LEU A 167 -5.26 -2.10 -3.07
C LEU A 167 -5.79 -0.85 -2.37
N SER A 168 -6.64 -0.06 -3.05
CA SER A 168 -7.29 1.12 -2.46
C SER A 168 -8.46 0.81 -1.52
N VAL A 169 -8.86 -0.46 -1.37
CA VAL A 169 -9.95 -0.87 -0.48
C VAL A 169 -9.44 -1.69 0.70
N PRO A 170 -10.22 -1.80 1.80
CA PRO A 170 -9.89 -2.71 2.89
C PRO A 170 -9.74 -4.15 2.42
N GLN A 171 -9.03 -4.96 3.22
CA GLN A 171 -8.75 -6.36 2.90
C GLN A 171 -9.99 -7.14 2.43
N ILE A 172 -9.88 -7.74 1.24
CA ILE A 172 -10.97 -8.49 0.60
C ILE A 172 -11.22 -9.87 1.23
N PHE A 173 -10.20 -10.46 1.85
CA PHE A 173 -10.27 -11.78 2.48
C PHE A 173 -10.85 -11.69 3.90
N VAL A 174 -11.90 -12.46 4.17
CA VAL A 174 -12.54 -12.54 5.49
C VAL A 174 -12.07 -13.81 6.17
N ARG A 175 -11.43 -13.69 7.35
CA ARG A 175 -10.91 -14.85 8.09
C ARG A 175 -11.49 -14.93 9.51
N PRO A 176 -12.73 -15.44 9.67
CA PRO A 176 -13.36 -15.58 10.98
C PRO A 176 -12.59 -16.56 11.89
N ALA A 177 -12.52 -16.27 13.19
CA ALA A 177 -11.75 -17.09 14.13
C ALA A 177 -12.27 -18.54 14.25
N ASN A 178 -13.57 -18.75 14.09
CA ASN A 178 -14.25 -20.04 14.14
C ASN A 178 -14.13 -20.87 12.85
N ALA A 179 -13.78 -20.25 11.71
CA ALA A 179 -13.78 -20.89 10.39
C ALA A 179 -12.45 -20.70 9.64
N ARG A 180 -11.35 -20.46 10.35
CA ARG A 180 -10.02 -20.17 9.77
C ARG A 180 -9.61 -21.18 8.70
N LYS A 181 -9.72 -22.47 8.98
CA LYS A 181 -9.30 -23.54 8.05
C LYS A 181 -10.08 -23.49 6.74
N ARG A 182 -11.41 -23.30 6.79
CA ARG A 182 -12.26 -23.18 5.60
C ARG A 182 -11.96 -21.90 4.81
N ALA A 183 -11.68 -20.80 5.50
CA ALA A 183 -11.29 -19.55 4.85
C ALA A 183 -9.95 -19.69 4.12
N ASP A 184 -8.99 -20.41 4.72
CA ASP A 184 -7.69 -20.69 4.11
C ASP A 184 -7.86 -21.63 2.89
N GLU A 185 -8.65 -22.69 3.01
CA GLU A 185 -8.99 -23.60 1.89
C GLU A 185 -9.65 -22.87 0.71
N MET A 186 -10.59 -21.95 0.97
CA MET A 186 -11.22 -21.15 -0.10
C MET A 186 -10.26 -20.13 -0.70
N LYS A 187 -9.33 -19.58 0.10
CA LYS A 187 -8.31 -18.68 -0.40
C LYS A 187 -7.33 -19.40 -1.34
N ASP A 188 -6.97 -20.64 -1.00
CA ASP A 188 -6.05 -21.46 -1.80
C ASP A 188 -6.59 -21.75 -3.22
N LEU A 189 -7.92 -21.73 -3.42
CA LEU A 189 -8.51 -21.84 -4.76
C LEU A 189 -8.11 -20.70 -5.71
N PHE A 190 -7.81 -19.52 -5.17
CA PHE A 190 -7.42 -18.35 -5.95
C PHE A 190 -5.90 -18.09 -5.91
N ALA A 191 -5.18 -18.86 -5.08
CA ALA A 191 -3.77 -18.64 -4.80
C ALA A 191 -2.92 -18.74 -6.07
N HIS A 192 -2.12 -17.71 -6.30
CA HIS A 192 -1.09 -17.72 -7.33
C HIS A 192 0.29 -17.90 -6.68
N PRO A 193 1.10 -18.89 -7.10
CA PRO A 193 2.36 -19.22 -6.42
C PRO A 193 3.39 -18.09 -6.44
N ASP A 194 3.32 -17.21 -7.46
CA ASP A 194 4.21 -16.06 -7.60
C ASP A 194 3.85 -14.84 -6.75
N GLY A 195 2.65 -14.76 -6.14
CA GLY A 195 2.33 -13.60 -5.30
C GLY A 195 0.87 -13.38 -4.91
N ASP A 196 0.71 -12.59 -3.84
CA ASP A 196 -0.57 -12.17 -3.29
C ASP A 196 -1.29 -11.16 -4.20
N HIS A 197 -0.57 -10.30 -4.92
CA HIS A 197 -1.18 -9.36 -5.86
C HIS A 197 -1.94 -10.12 -6.96
N LEU A 198 -1.29 -11.11 -7.57
CA LEU A 198 -1.91 -11.97 -8.58
C LEU A 198 -3.10 -12.75 -8.01
N THR A 199 -3.01 -13.18 -6.76
CA THR A 199 -4.12 -13.81 -6.04
C THR A 199 -5.31 -12.88 -5.88
N MET A 200 -5.09 -11.60 -5.56
CA MET A 200 -6.16 -10.60 -5.50
C MET A 200 -6.80 -10.37 -6.88
N LEU A 201 -5.99 -10.35 -7.94
CA LEU A 201 -6.48 -10.25 -9.32
C LEU A 201 -7.36 -11.46 -9.70
N ASN A 202 -6.94 -12.67 -9.36
CA ASN A 202 -7.72 -13.89 -9.57
C ASN A 202 -9.08 -13.84 -8.86
N VAL A 203 -9.10 -13.37 -7.61
CA VAL A 203 -10.36 -13.17 -6.86
C VAL A 203 -11.26 -12.18 -7.59
N TYR A 204 -10.72 -11.07 -8.09
CA TYR A 204 -11.52 -10.06 -8.79
C TYR A 204 -12.08 -10.60 -10.12
N HIS A 205 -11.28 -11.33 -10.91
CA HIS A 205 -11.77 -12.00 -12.12
C HIS A 205 -12.86 -13.02 -11.80
N ALA A 206 -12.68 -13.83 -10.75
CA ALA A 206 -13.68 -14.78 -10.31
C ALA A 206 -14.97 -14.09 -9.84
N PHE A 207 -14.85 -12.98 -9.12
CA PHE A 207 -16.00 -12.18 -8.69
C PHE A 207 -16.78 -11.60 -9.88
N LYS A 208 -16.11 -11.18 -10.96
CA LYS A 208 -16.76 -10.65 -12.18
C LYS A 208 -17.30 -11.73 -13.12
N SER A 209 -17.06 -13.02 -12.84
CA SER A 209 -17.56 -14.12 -13.65
C SER A 209 -19.11 -14.19 -13.62
N PRO A 210 -19.77 -14.71 -14.68
CA PRO A 210 -21.23 -14.78 -14.73
C PRO A 210 -21.85 -15.52 -13.54
N SER A 211 -21.24 -16.63 -13.12
CA SER A 211 -21.70 -17.44 -11.99
C SER A 211 -21.65 -16.69 -10.66
N ALA A 212 -20.63 -15.85 -10.45
CA ALA A 212 -20.54 -15.02 -9.26
C ALA A 212 -21.55 -13.86 -9.30
N GLN A 213 -21.85 -13.31 -10.49
CA GLN A 213 -22.76 -12.18 -10.64
C GLN A 213 -24.25 -12.54 -10.54
N GLU A 214 -24.63 -13.82 -10.67
CA GLU A 214 -26.01 -14.27 -10.42
C GLU A 214 -26.44 -14.01 -8.96
N ASN A 215 -25.57 -14.34 -8.01
CA ASN A 215 -25.80 -14.07 -6.58
C ASN A 215 -24.51 -13.70 -5.84
N PRO A 216 -24.02 -12.45 -6.01
CA PRO A 216 -22.68 -12.05 -5.59
C PRO A 216 -22.52 -12.03 -4.07
N LYS A 217 -23.60 -11.77 -3.32
CA LYS A 217 -23.54 -11.80 -1.84
C LYS A 217 -23.33 -13.21 -1.32
N GLN A 218 -24.05 -14.18 -1.88
CA GLN A 218 -23.92 -15.58 -1.51
C GLN A 218 -22.56 -16.12 -1.94
N TRP A 219 -22.14 -15.83 -3.18
CA TRP A 219 -20.82 -16.24 -3.69
C TRP A 219 -19.68 -15.72 -2.81
N CYS A 220 -19.70 -14.43 -2.44
CA CYS A 220 -18.70 -13.87 -1.54
C CYS A 220 -18.73 -14.52 -0.15
N HIS A 221 -19.91 -14.82 0.40
CA HIS A 221 -20.02 -15.50 1.69
C HIS A 221 -19.40 -16.91 1.64
N ASP A 222 -19.69 -17.68 0.59
CA ASP A 222 -19.23 -19.05 0.44
C ASP A 222 -17.71 -19.14 0.22
N HIS A 223 -17.12 -18.13 -0.42
CA HIS A 223 -15.68 -18.04 -0.68
C HIS A 223 -14.92 -17.23 0.39
N PHE A 224 -15.57 -16.84 1.50
CA PHE A 224 -14.95 -16.03 2.56
C PHE A 224 -14.36 -14.69 2.07
N LEU A 225 -15.10 -14.01 1.19
CA LEU A 225 -14.75 -12.71 0.63
C LEU A 225 -15.69 -11.61 1.11
N SER A 226 -15.16 -10.40 1.23
CA SER A 226 -15.95 -9.22 1.60
C SER A 226 -16.65 -8.64 0.38
N TYR A 227 -17.96 -8.91 0.25
CA TYR A 227 -18.80 -8.33 -0.80
C TYR A 227 -18.71 -6.79 -0.81
N ARG A 228 -18.71 -6.16 0.37
CA ARG A 228 -18.60 -4.70 0.50
C ARG A 228 -17.28 -4.17 -0.07
N ALA A 229 -16.16 -4.82 0.25
CA ALA A 229 -14.85 -4.39 -0.25
C ALA A 229 -14.73 -4.59 -1.77
N LEU A 230 -15.21 -5.73 -2.29
CA LEU A 230 -15.20 -5.99 -3.74
C LEU A 230 -16.11 -5.03 -4.51
N GLN A 231 -17.28 -4.69 -3.98
CA GLN A 231 -18.16 -3.69 -4.59
C GLN A 231 -17.53 -2.29 -4.57
N GLN A 232 -16.83 -1.93 -3.48
CA GLN A 232 -16.07 -0.68 -3.42
C GLN A 232 -14.93 -0.67 -4.45
N ALA A 233 -14.21 -1.78 -4.61
CA ALA A 233 -13.14 -1.89 -5.60
C ALA A 233 -13.69 -1.74 -7.02
N ASP A 234 -14.83 -2.34 -7.36
CA ASP A 234 -15.46 -2.19 -8.68
C ASP A 234 -15.83 -0.72 -8.96
N ASN A 235 -16.35 0.00 -7.96
CA ASN A 235 -16.65 1.43 -8.08
C ASN A 235 -15.39 2.27 -8.30
N VAL A 236 -14.32 2.02 -7.51
CA VAL A 236 -13.03 2.70 -7.66
C VAL A 236 -12.45 2.43 -9.05
N ARG A 237 -12.47 1.18 -9.50
CA ARG A 237 -12.00 0.78 -10.83
C ARG A 237 -12.73 1.54 -11.94
N LEU A 238 -14.05 1.70 -11.85
CA LEU A 238 -14.84 2.46 -12.82
C LEU A 238 -14.49 3.95 -12.82
N GLN A 239 -14.20 4.54 -11.65
CA GLN A 239 -13.74 5.92 -11.55
C GLN A 239 -12.36 6.09 -12.18
N LEU A 240 -11.41 5.23 -11.84
CA LEU A 240 -10.05 5.25 -12.37
C LEU A 240 -10.05 5.05 -13.90
N LYS A 241 -10.88 4.14 -14.41
CA LYS A 241 -11.03 3.92 -15.86
C LYS A 241 -11.42 5.21 -16.59
N ARG A 242 -12.39 5.96 -16.05
CA ARG A 242 -12.83 7.24 -16.65
C ARG A 242 -11.72 8.29 -16.66
N ILE A 243 -10.88 8.31 -15.62
CA ILE A 243 -9.74 9.23 -15.55
C ILE A 243 -8.68 8.82 -16.58
N MET A 244 -8.38 7.53 -16.71
CA MET A 244 -7.47 7.00 -17.73
C MET A 244 -7.95 7.33 -19.15
N GLU A 245 -9.24 7.11 -19.44
CA GLU A 245 -9.83 7.44 -20.75
C GLU A 245 -9.79 8.95 -21.03
N ARG A 246 -10.04 9.79 -20.02
CA ARG A 246 -9.97 11.25 -20.15
C ARG A 246 -8.55 11.74 -20.46
N ASN A 247 -7.56 11.10 -19.85
CA ASN A 247 -6.15 11.46 -19.97
C ASN A 247 -5.42 10.65 -21.06
N GLU A 248 -6.17 9.98 -21.95
CA GLU A 248 -5.67 9.23 -23.12
C GLU A 248 -4.68 8.11 -22.77
N ILE A 249 -4.80 7.51 -21.58
CA ILE A 249 -3.97 6.37 -21.17
C ILE A 249 -4.55 5.08 -21.77
N GLU A 250 -3.72 4.34 -22.51
CA GLU A 250 -4.16 3.14 -23.21
C GLU A 250 -4.60 2.02 -22.25
N LEU A 251 -5.77 1.45 -22.54
CA LEU A 251 -6.31 0.28 -21.85
C LEU A 251 -6.03 -0.98 -22.68
N MET A 252 -5.03 -1.75 -22.27
CA MET A 252 -4.55 -2.94 -22.95
C MET A 252 -4.39 -4.11 -21.98
N SER A 253 -4.41 -5.32 -22.51
CA SER A 253 -4.20 -6.55 -21.77
C SER A 253 -3.47 -7.52 -22.68
N THR A 254 -2.41 -8.14 -22.16
CA THR A 254 -1.72 -9.22 -22.86
C THR A 254 -2.64 -10.45 -22.87
N PRO A 255 -2.71 -11.24 -23.97
CA PRO A 255 -3.46 -12.48 -23.97
C PRO A 255 -3.03 -13.41 -22.84
N PHE A 256 -3.98 -14.03 -22.15
CA PHE A 256 -3.72 -14.90 -20.99
C PHE A 256 -2.82 -16.11 -21.33
N GLU A 257 -2.84 -16.56 -22.58
CA GLU A 257 -2.02 -17.68 -23.06
C GLU A 257 -0.54 -17.31 -23.23
N ASP A 258 -0.20 -16.02 -23.23
CA ASP A 258 1.18 -15.59 -23.31
C ASP A 258 1.92 -15.92 -22.00
N LYS A 259 3.08 -16.56 -22.13
CA LYS A 259 3.99 -16.85 -21.01
C LYS A 259 4.40 -15.60 -20.26
N LYS A 260 4.38 -14.44 -20.91
CA LYS A 260 4.72 -13.15 -20.32
C LYS A 260 3.57 -12.47 -19.58
N TYR A 261 2.33 -12.98 -19.63
CA TYR A 261 1.18 -12.35 -18.98
C TYR A 261 1.45 -11.99 -17.51
N TYR A 262 1.80 -12.98 -16.68
CA TYR A 262 2.11 -12.76 -15.27
C TYR A 262 3.46 -12.07 -15.04
N GLU A 263 4.42 -12.20 -15.96
CA GLU A 263 5.70 -11.49 -15.86
C GLU A 263 5.50 -9.98 -16.07
N ASN A 264 4.68 -9.60 -17.05
CA ASN A 264 4.32 -8.21 -17.35
C ASN A 264 3.64 -7.52 -16.17
N ILE A 265 2.65 -8.18 -15.55
CA ILE A 265 1.97 -7.64 -14.35
C ILE A 265 2.97 -7.44 -13.20
N ARG A 266 3.86 -8.42 -12.96
CA ARG A 266 4.87 -8.31 -11.90
C ARG A 266 5.90 -7.22 -12.18
N ARG A 267 6.29 -7.01 -13.43
CA ARG A 267 7.17 -5.90 -13.83
C ARG A 267 6.47 -4.55 -13.63
N ALA A 268 5.19 -4.43 -14.00
CA ALA A 268 4.42 -3.23 -13.76
C ALA A 268 4.27 -2.89 -12.27
N LEU A 269 4.17 -3.88 -11.38
CA LEU A 269 4.19 -3.61 -9.93
C LEU A 269 5.48 -2.92 -9.47
N VAL A 270 6.62 -3.24 -10.09
CA VAL A 270 7.91 -2.64 -9.75
C VAL A 270 7.93 -1.15 -10.07
N SER A 271 7.24 -0.65 -11.10
CA SER A 271 7.30 0.78 -11.45
C SER A 271 6.72 1.70 -10.38
N GLY A 272 5.75 1.24 -9.58
CA GLY A 272 5.24 2.00 -8.43
C GLY A 272 5.91 1.63 -7.11
N PHE A 273 6.17 0.34 -6.89
CA PHE A 273 6.57 -0.18 -5.59
C PHE A 273 8.06 -0.58 -5.52
N PHE A 274 8.92 -0.03 -6.39
CA PHE A 274 10.36 -0.30 -6.35
C PHE A 274 11.02 0.10 -5.00
N MET A 275 10.45 1.07 -4.27
CA MET A 275 10.94 1.41 -2.94
C MET A 275 10.58 0.36 -1.88
N GLN A 276 9.50 -0.40 -2.11
CA GLN A 276 8.96 -1.41 -1.19
C GLN A 276 9.39 -2.83 -1.59
N VAL A 277 10.71 -3.04 -1.59
CA VAL A 277 11.32 -4.33 -1.94
C VAL A 277 12.11 -4.86 -0.75
N ALA A 278 12.09 -6.19 -0.59
CA ALA A 278 12.87 -6.90 0.42
C ALA A 278 13.64 -8.06 -0.22
N LYS A 279 14.86 -8.30 0.30
CA LYS A 279 15.73 -9.39 -0.13
C LYS A 279 15.86 -10.41 0.99
N ARG A 280 15.78 -11.69 0.67
CA ARG A 280 16.02 -12.79 1.60
C ARG A 280 17.49 -12.81 2.05
N GLU A 281 17.70 -12.98 3.35
CA GLU A 281 19.04 -13.27 3.88
C GLU A 281 19.49 -14.69 3.50
N SER A 282 20.80 -14.90 3.47
CA SER A 282 21.37 -16.23 3.20
C SER A 282 21.07 -17.24 4.32
N SER A 283 20.77 -16.78 5.54
CA SER A 283 20.47 -17.61 6.69
C SER A 283 19.02 -17.45 7.16
N GLY A 284 18.14 -18.33 6.69
CA GLY A 284 16.78 -18.49 7.23
C GLY A 284 15.66 -17.92 6.36
N LYS A 285 14.52 -17.64 6.99
CA LYS A 285 13.29 -17.12 6.35
C LYS A 285 13.12 -15.61 6.52
N THR A 286 14.17 -14.94 6.96
CA THR A 286 14.20 -13.50 7.21
C THR A 286 14.52 -12.76 5.92
N TYR A 287 13.84 -11.63 5.73
CA TYR A 287 14.07 -10.70 4.64
C TYR A 287 14.55 -9.37 5.21
N VAL A 288 15.27 -8.60 4.39
CA VAL A 288 15.77 -7.27 4.73
C VAL A 288 15.26 -6.30 3.69
N THR A 289 14.63 -5.21 4.13
CA THR A 289 14.12 -4.16 3.23
C THR A 289 15.26 -3.39 2.57
N VAL A 290 15.02 -2.95 1.34
CA VAL A 290 15.98 -2.16 0.55
C VAL A 290 16.13 -0.75 1.14
N LYS A 291 17.36 -0.21 1.13
CA LYS A 291 17.84 1.07 1.71
C LYS A 291 17.68 1.23 3.24
N ASP A 292 16.58 0.79 3.86
CA ASP A 292 16.32 0.96 5.31
C ASP A 292 16.81 -0.20 6.18
N GLU A 293 17.29 -1.29 5.56
CA GLU A 293 17.89 -2.48 6.19
C GLU A 293 17.06 -3.07 7.36
N GLN A 294 15.72 -3.02 7.27
CA GLN A 294 14.83 -3.54 8.31
C GLN A 294 14.65 -5.05 8.17
N SER A 295 14.89 -5.78 9.25
CA SER A 295 14.62 -7.21 9.33
C SER A 295 13.12 -7.48 9.43
N VAL A 296 12.58 -8.23 8.47
CA VAL A 296 11.15 -8.53 8.32
C VAL A 296 10.91 -10.01 8.00
N LEU A 297 9.72 -10.48 8.31
CA LEU A 297 9.23 -11.81 7.93
C LEU A 297 8.05 -11.68 6.95
N LEU A 298 7.85 -12.70 6.12
CA LEU A 298 6.63 -12.77 5.32
C LEU A 298 5.43 -12.94 6.25
N HIS A 299 4.38 -12.15 6.02
CA HIS A 299 3.17 -12.26 6.82
C HIS A 299 2.53 -13.66 6.63
N PRO A 300 2.05 -14.35 7.68
CA PRO A 300 1.51 -15.70 7.57
C PRO A 300 0.30 -15.86 6.66
N SER A 301 -0.30 -14.75 6.22
CA SER A 301 -1.40 -14.78 5.25
C SER A 301 -0.94 -14.89 3.80
N THR A 302 0.36 -14.79 3.51
CA THR A 302 0.85 -14.84 2.13
C THR A 302 0.61 -16.22 1.52
N VAL A 303 0.27 -16.25 0.23
CA VAL A 303 0.15 -17.50 -0.54
C VAL A 303 1.41 -17.82 -1.35
N LEU A 304 2.49 -17.06 -1.12
CA LEU A 304 3.73 -17.22 -1.85
C LEU A 304 4.27 -18.65 -1.70
N GLY A 305 4.17 -19.44 -2.76
CA GLY A 305 4.61 -20.83 -2.80
C GLY A 305 6.06 -20.96 -3.30
N THR A 306 6.55 -19.96 -4.02
CA THR A 306 7.91 -19.95 -4.57
C THR A 306 8.90 -19.37 -3.55
N ASP A 307 10.05 -20.05 -3.41
CA ASP A 307 11.13 -19.61 -2.53
C ASP A 307 11.96 -18.49 -3.18
N ALA A 308 11.35 -17.30 -3.32
CA ALA A 308 11.91 -16.15 -4.01
C ALA A 308 12.96 -15.41 -3.18
N GLU A 309 14.12 -15.09 -3.77
CA GLU A 309 15.15 -14.28 -3.10
C GLU A 309 14.74 -12.82 -2.97
N TRP A 310 14.01 -12.28 -3.95
CA TRP A 310 13.56 -10.90 -3.98
C TRP A 310 12.05 -10.84 -4.02
N VAL A 311 11.49 -10.01 -3.16
CA VAL A 311 10.04 -9.84 -3.05
C VAL A 311 9.67 -8.37 -2.94
N LEU A 312 8.57 -8.02 -3.58
CA LEU A 312 7.93 -6.72 -3.49
C LEU A 312 6.73 -6.85 -2.54
N TYR A 313 6.53 -5.88 -1.68
CA TYR A 313 5.43 -5.84 -0.71
C TYR A 313 4.63 -4.55 -0.84
N ASN A 314 3.36 -4.58 -0.43
CA ASN A 314 2.51 -3.38 -0.40
C ASN A 314 2.44 -2.73 0.98
N GLU A 315 2.52 -3.53 2.05
CA GLU A 315 2.31 -3.03 3.42
C GLU A 315 3.34 -3.58 4.40
N PHE A 316 3.87 -2.69 5.23
CA PHE A 316 4.71 -3.04 6.36
C PHE A 316 3.87 -3.07 7.65
N VAL A 317 3.85 -4.22 8.31
CA VAL A 317 3.02 -4.47 9.49
C VAL A 317 3.91 -4.59 10.72
N LEU A 318 3.82 -3.58 11.59
CA LEU A 318 4.59 -3.50 12.84
C LEU A 318 3.80 -4.13 14.00
N THR A 319 4.25 -5.28 14.49
CA THR A 319 3.69 -5.97 15.66
C THR A 319 4.82 -6.36 16.62
N SER A 320 4.71 -7.49 17.34
CA SER A 320 5.83 -8.06 18.10
C SER A 320 7.01 -8.45 17.21
N LYS A 321 6.72 -8.80 15.95
CA LYS A 321 7.70 -8.97 14.88
C LYS A 321 7.27 -8.09 13.70
N ASN A 322 8.24 -7.67 12.91
CA ASN A 322 7.97 -6.92 11.69
C ASN A 322 7.60 -7.89 10.57
N TYR A 323 6.47 -7.64 9.92
CA TYR A 323 6.00 -8.43 8.79
C TYR A 323 5.82 -7.56 7.55
N ILE A 324 6.01 -8.15 6.38
CA ILE A 324 5.57 -7.58 5.11
C ILE A 324 4.36 -8.35 4.59
N ARG A 325 3.34 -7.62 4.16
CA ARG A 325 2.03 -8.16 3.73
C ARG A 325 1.74 -7.80 2.28
N THR A 326 1.00 -8.70 1.62
CA THR A 326 0.70 -8.66 0.19
C THR A 326 1.99 -8.67 -0.63
N VAL A 327 2.57 -9.86 -0.74
CA VAL A 327 3.94 -10.04 -1.25
C VAL A 327 3.91 -10.71 -2.63
N THR A 328 4.77 -10.26 -3.53
CA THR A 328 4.94 -10.84 -4.87
C THR A 328 6.42 -11.06 -5.18
N ALA A 329 6.78 -12.21 -5.76
CA ALA A 329 8.13 -12.52 -6.19
C ALA A 329 8.54 -11.65 -7.37
N VAL A 330 9.74 -11.04 -7.30
CA VAL A 330 10.30 -10.19 -8.36
C VAL A 330 11.72 -10.64 -8.73
N LYS A 331 12.16 -10.30 -9.94
CA LYS A 331 13.55 -10.55 -10.37
C LYS A 331 14.40 -9.29 -10.11
N PRO A 332 15.65 -9.43 -9.64
CA PRO A 332 16.53 -8.29 -9.41
C PRO A 332 16.87 -7.54 -10.70
N ASP A 333 16.87 -8.23 -11.86
CA ASP A 333 17.08 -7.61 -13.17
C ASP A 333 16.08 -6.48 -13.43
N TRP A 334 14.81 -6.67 -13.03
CA TRP A 334 13.74 -5.69 -13.24
C TRP A 334 13.92 -4.43 -12.40
N LEU A 335 14.50 -4.56 -11.21
CA LEU A 335 14.76 -3.44 -10.31
C LEU A 335 15.77 -2.46 -10.94
N LEU A 336 16.82 -3.02 -11.53
CA LEU A 336 17.87 -2.24 -12.21
C LEU A 336 17.39 -1.62 -13.52
N ASP A 337 16.49 -2.31 -14.24
CA ASP A 337 15.97 -1.91 -15.54
C ASP A 337 14.89 -0.81 -15.42
N ILE A 338 13.97 -0.96 -14.46
CA ILE A 338 12.80 -0.07 -14.32
C ILE A 338 13.11 1.18 -13.52
N SER A 339 13.95 1.06 -12.47
CA SER A 339 14.22 2.17 -11.54
C SER A 339 15.72 2.36 -11.29
N PRO A 340 16.51 2.67 -12.33
CA PRO A 340 17.97 2.78 -12.22
C PRO A 340 18.41 3.87 -11.24
N ASN A 341 17.69 4.99 -11.18
CA ASN A 341 18.01 6.11 -10.28
C ASN A 341 17.93 5.71 -8.81
N TYR A 342 16.89 4.95 -8.44
CA TYR A 342 16.73 4.48 -7.06
C TYR A 342 17.73 3.37 -6.71
N TYR A 343 18.03 2.50 -7.68
CA TYR A 343 18.94 1.37 -7.53
C TYR A 343 20.39 1.67 -7.93
N ASP A 344 20.82 2.94 -7.84
CA ASP A 344 22.21 3.30 -8.06
C ASP A 344 23.13 2.61 -7.04
N LEU A 345 23.98 1.73 -7.56
CA LEU A 345 24.94 0.95 -6.79
C LEU A 345 25.93 1.82 -6.02
N ALA A 346 26.15 3.08 -6.42
CA ALA A 346 27.02 4.01 -5.70
C ALA A 346 26.45 4.42 -4.33
N GLU A 347 25.13 4.64 -4.24
CA GLU A 347 24.43 5.08 -3.03
C GLU A 347 24.32 3.99 -1.96
N PHE A 348 24.31 2.71 -2.36
CA PHE A 348 24.20 1.62 -1.39
C PHE A 348 25.45 1.49 -0.52
N LYS A 349 25.24 1.24 0.78
CA LYS A 349 26.30 0.96 1.75
C LYS A 349 27.25 -0.13 1.24
N ARG A 350 28.55 0.20 1.21
CA ARG A 350 29.60 -0.72 0.73
C ARG A 350 29.61 -1.98 1.62
N GLY A 351 29.63 -3.15 0.99
CA GLY A 351 29.64 -4.44 1.67
C GLY A 351 28.28 -4.98 2.11
N SER A 352 27.16 -4.28 1.83
CA SER A 352 25.83 -4.85 2.11
C SER A 352 25.51 -6.01 1.17
N ASP A 353 24.84 -7.03 1.69
CA ASP A 353 24.42 -8.21 0.92
C ASP A 353 23.48 -7.83 -0.24
N ILE A 354 22.69 -6.77 -0.08
CA ILE A 354 21.79 -6.24 -1.10
C ILE A 354 22.62 -5.69 -2.27
N ARG A 355 23.60 -4.82 -2.00
CA ARG A 355 24.50 -4.26 -3.02
C ARG A 355 25.26 -5.37 -3.76
N ASN A 356 25.80 -6.34 -3.03
CA ASN A 356 26.55 -7.46 -3.63
C ASN A 356 25.66 -8.33 -4.53
N ALA A 357 24.39 -8.52 -4.18
CA ALA A 357 23.44 -9.24 -5.03
C ALA A 357 23.07 -8.44 -6.28
N LEU A 358 22.79 -7.15 -6.15
CA LEU A 358 22.49 -6.28 -7.31
C LEU A 358 23.70 -6.15 -8.25
N GLN A 359 24.92 -6.03 -7.72
CA GLN A 359 26.14 -6.00 -8.53
C GLN A 359 26.32 -7.29 -9.34
N ARG A 360 26.14 -8.46 -8.72
CA ARG A 360 26.21 -9.76 -9.41
C ARG A 360 25.17 -9.84 -10.54
N THR A 361 23.99 -9.31 -10.31
CA THR A 361 22.93 -9.23 -11.32
C THR A 361 23.32 -8.29 -12.47
N ALA A 362 23.81 -7.09 -12.17
CA ALA A 362 24.27 -6.14 -13.18
C ALA A 362 25.41 -6.71 -14.04
N ASP A 363 26.39 -7.39 -13.42
CA ASP A 363 27.49 -8.03 -14.13
C ASP A 363 27.00 -9.17 -15.04
N LYS A 364 26.00 -9.94 -14.57
CA LYS A 364 25.36 -11.00 -15.35
C LYS A 364 24.60 -10.44 -16.55
N LEU A 365 23.89 -9.31 -16.39
CA LEU A 365 23.20 -8.61 -17.47
C LEU A 365 24.19 -8.12 -18.53
N LYS A 366 25.26 -7.41 -18.12
CA LYS A 366 26.33 -6.94 -19.02
C LYS A 366 26.97 -8.08 -19.80
N ARG A 367 27.26 -9.22 -19.14
CA ARG A 367 27.79 -10.42 -19.80
C ARG A 367 26.82 -10.98 -20.84
N ARG A 368 25.51 -11.01 -20.53
CA ARG A 368 24.48 -11.49 -21.45
C ARG A 368 24.37 -10.59 -22.68
N GLU A 369 24.42 -9.27 -22.48
CA GLU A 369 24.40 -8.27 -23.57
C GLU A 369 25.65 -8.38 -24.45
N ALA A 370 26.83 -8.49 -23.86
CA ALA A 370 28.07 -8.67 -24.61
C ALA A 370 28.06 -9.95 -25.47
N LEU A 371 27.52 -11.06 -24.94
CA LEU A 371 27.36 -12.31 -25.69
C LEU A 371 26.31 -12.22 -26.80
N ALA A 372 25.23 -11.45 -26.61
CA ALA A 372 24.23 -11.20 -27.64
C ALA A 372 24.79 -10.31 -28.77
N ALA A 373 25.56 -9.30 -28.42
CA ALA A 373 26.24 -8.41 -29.38
C ALA A 373 27.36 -9.11 -30.18
N GLN A 374 27.90 -10.23 -29.69
CA GLN A 374 28.85 -11.07 -30.44
C GLN A 374 28.16 -12.09 -31.38
N ARG A 375 26.85 -12.31 -31.22
CA ARG A 375 26.06 -13.26 -32.02
C ARG A 375 25.31 -12.62 -33.19
N ASN A 376 25.11 -11.30 -33.12
CA ASN A 376 24.64 -10.46 -34.22
C ASN A 376 25.84 -9.83 -34.93
#